data_AF-A0A956N4Q2-F1
#
_entry.id   AF-A0A956N4Q2-F1
#
_cell.length_a   1.000
_cell.length_b   1.000
_cell.length_c   1.000
_cell.angle_alpha   90.00
_cell.angle_beta   90.00
_cell.angle_gamma   90.00
#
_symmetry.space_group_name_H-M   'P 1'
#
loop_
_entity.id
_entity.type
_entity.pdbx_description
1 polymer ?
#
loop_
_entity_poly.entity_id
_entity_poly.type
_entity_poly.pdbx_seq_one_letter_code
_entity_poly.pdbx_strand_id
1 'polypeptide(L)'
;MTTGDLSTGGARALAPVARELQAALVDALGAAVGAEIRQSALTRALALDKSLASRLARAVTADGVAEFLHYVPSPPGLNLMLEAIAPEDISPAQRLRVERAIVAFRGMLETLPGGRADLEAMLSDETPFLRERALRTAGQSTFRGVSAQLGYQCGTLASTLAVFPSATNPDALDALEMQHRVGVRRLRPTAAIGLMRIRVEDPAAVQQPAVITIDREPIRRAEDVILREFTDTSIASFDVVGEGDGSEILLALTEEQAALHAPLTVTSGHILREGFYRYRPPEGDGWEARNYLLNMPCRRVVRDIYLHESCRVSAPEFSIHLPGAIGTPEPRNDGLLGRVASVDVGAPRQDLGRGVRRMGIRGLPSYAAAVKSAFDRAGLDPGAFHGYRIDLAYPLPLVFMSWWVRLADRK
;
A
#
# COMPACT_ATOMS: atom_id res chain seq x y z
N MET A 1 11.15 22.80 -22.47
CA MET A 1 9.83 22.71 -21.79
C MET A 1 10.09 22.39 -20.34
N THR A 2 9.99 23.39 -19.47
CA THR A 2 10.14 23.28 -18.02
C THR A 2 8.87 22.67 -17.44
N THR A 3 8.98 21.54 -16.74
CA THR A 3 7.93 20.85 -15.97
C THR A 3 7.57 21.60 -14.67
N GLY A 4 7.68 22.94 -14.67
CA GLY A 4 7.24 23.79 -13.57
C GLY A 4 5.87 24.37 -13.88
N ASP A 5 4.96 24.28 -12.91
CA ASP A 5 3.67 24.99 -12.83
C ASP A 5 2.43 24.33 -13.47
N LEU A 6 2.50 23.07 -13.91
CA LEU A 6 1.33 22.36 -14.48
C LEU A 6 0.29 21.91 -13.42
N SER A 7 0.68 21.56 -12.20
CA SER A 7 -0.28 21.14 -11.17
C SER A 7 -1.16 22.31 -10.70
N THR A 8 -0.54 23.44 -10.41
CA THR A 8 -1.19 24.73 -10.12
C THR A 8 -1.92 25.31 -11.33
N GLY A 9 -1.38 25.13 -12.54
CA GLY A 9 -2.00 25.60 -13.79
C GLY A 9 -3.30 24.86 -14.14
N GLY A 10 -3.32 23.54 -13.93
CA GLY A 10 -4.48 22.70 -14.21
C GLY A 10 -5.70 23.11 -13.40
N ALA A 11 -5.59 23.13 -12.07
CA ALA A 11 -6.70 23.52 -11.19
C ALA A 11 -7.19 24.95 -11.46
N ARG A 12 -6.29 25.89 -11.78
CA ARG A 12 -6.65 27.26 -12.15
C ARG A 12 -7.48 27.34 -13.43
N ALA A 13 -7.17 26.54 -14.44
CA ALA A 13 -7.92 26.51 -15.69
C ALA A 13 -9.35 25.94 -15.51
N LEU A 14 -9.54 25.02 -14.56
CA LEU A 14 -10.83 24.39 -14.27
C LEU A 14 -11.74 25.25 -13.35
N ALA A 15 -11.14 26.15 -12.56
CA ALA A 15 -11.83 26.92 -11.54
C ALA A 15 -13.03 27.74 -12.04
N PRO A 16 -13.01 28.42 -13.20
CA PRO A 16 -14.17 29.17 -13.68
C PRO A 16 -15.39 28.28 -13.95
N VAL A 17 -15.20 27.13 -14.62
CA VAL A 17 -16.27 26.18 -14.93
C VAL A 17 -16.83 25.58 -13.64
N ALA A 18 -15.95 25.21 -12.71
CA ALA A 18 -16.32 24.66 -11.42
C ALA A 18 -17.15 25.63 -10.58
N ARG A 19 -16.71 26.89 -10.45
CA ARG A 19 -17.40 27.92 -9.66
C ARG A 19 -18.77 28.27 -10.25
N GLU A 20 -18.86 28.39 -11.57
CA GLU A 20 -20.15 28.66 -12.21
C GLU A 20 -21.12 27.51 -12.02
N LEU A 21 -20.67 26.26 -12.17
CA LEU A 21 -21.50 25.09 -11.87
C LEU A 21 -21.93 25.05 -10.40
N GLN A 22 -21.02 25.28 -9.46
CA GLN A 22 -21.35 25.31 -8.03
C GLN A 22 -22.39 26.38 -7.72
N ALA A 23 -22.21 27.60 -8.24
CA ALA A 23 -23.15 28.70 -8.04
C ALA A 23 -24.53 28.41 -8.63
N ALA A 24 -24.59 27.86 -9.85
CA ALA A 24 -25.84 27.47 -10.49
C ALA A 24 -26.57 26.35 -9.72
N LEU A 25 -25.83 25.37 -9.18
CA LEU A 25 -26.38 24.29 -8.37
C LEU A 25 -26.91 24.79 -7.01
N VAL A 26 -26.16 25.67 -6.32
CA VAL A 26 -26.61 26.27 -5.05
C VAL A 26 -27.91 27.04 -5.24
N ASP A 27 -28.00 27.85 -6.29
CA ASP A 27 -29.18 28.66 -6.62
C ASP A 27 -30.41 27.78 -6.93
N ALA A 28 -30.28 26.83 -7.86
CA ALA A 28 -31.37 25.96 -8.25
C ALA A 28 -31.85 25.02 -7.11
N LEU A 29 -30.92 24.40 -6.38
CA LEU A 29 -31.28 23.54 -5.25
C LEU A 29 -31.82 24.35 -4.07
N GLY A 30 -31.29 25.55 -3.83
CA GLY A 30 -31.80 26.46 -2.79
C GLY A 30 -33.25 26.87 -3.04
N ALA A 31 -33.62 27.10 -4.29
CA ALA A 31 -35.00 27.38 -4.68
C ALA A 31 -35.90 26.14 -4.52
N ALA A 32 -35.43 24.96 -4.93
CA ALA A 32 -36.23 23.74 -4.90
C ALA A 32 -36.42 23.11 -3.51
N VAL A 33 -35.41 23.17 -2.63
CA VAL A 33 -35.46 22.49 -1.30
C VAL A 33 -35.23 23.41 -0.11
N GLY A 34 -35.02 24.71 -0.35
CA GLY A 34 -34.73 25.72 0.67
C GLY A 34 -33.22 25.90 0.93
N ALA A 35 -32.90 26.87 1.80
CA ALA A 35 -31.52 27.28 2.06
C ALA A 35 -30.63 26.18 2.69
N GLU A 36 -31.22 25.24 3.44
CA GLU A 36 -30.48 24.12 4.04
C GLU A 36 -30.46 22.89 3.12
N ILE A 37 -29.51 22.87 2.17
CA ILE A 37 -29.37 21.76 1.22
C ILE A 37 -28.73 20.54 1.91
N ARG A 38 -29.56 19.73 2.57
CA ARG A 38 -29.16 18.46 3.20
C ARG A 38 -29.55 17.26 2.35
N GLN A 39 -28.79 16.17 2.46
CA GLN A 39 -29.10 14.90 1.77
C GLN A 39 -30.55 14.44 1.98
N SER A 40 -31.07 14.50 3.22
CA SER A 40 -32.44 14.10 3.52
C SER A 40 -33.50 15.00 2.90
N ALA A 41 -33.20 16.29 2.72
CA ALA A 41 -34.08 17.23 2.05
C ALA A 41 -34.14 16.91 0.55
N LEU A 42 -32.98 16.71 -0.09
CA LEU A 42 -32.86 16.34 -1.50
C LEU A 42 -33.58 15.02 -1.82
N THR A 43 -33.37 13.96 -1.01
CA THR A 43 -34.05 12.68 -1.23
C THR A 43 -35.56 12.78 -1.08
N ARG A 44 -36.07 13.62 -0.16
CA ARG A 44 -37.52 13.75 0.09
C ARG A 44 -38.20 14.62 -0.96
N ALA A 45 -37.63 15.78 -1.27
CA ALA A 45 -38.23 16.75 -2.17
C ALA A 45 -38.11 16.35 -3.64
N LEU A 46 -36.96 15.79 -4.03
CA LEU A 46 -36.65 15.49 -5.43
C LEU A 46 -36.66 13.99 -5.75
N ALA A 47 -37.06 13.14 -4.80
CA ALA A 47 -37.04 11.67 -4.95
C ALA A 47 -35.69 11.08 -5.42
N LEU A 48 -34.58 11.78 -5.18
CA LEU A 48 -33.24 11.33 -5.59
C LEU A 48 -32.76 10.18 -4.71
N ASP A 49 -32.03 9.24 -5.32
CA ASP A 49 -31.38 8.18 -4.56
C ASP A 49 -30.38 8.76 -3.54
N LYS A 50 -30.18 8.01 -2.45
CA LYS A 50 -29.37 8.43 -1.30
C LYS A 50 -27.93 8.80 -1.69
N SER A 51 -27.35 8.13 -2.70
CA SER A 51 -25.97 8.33 -3.14
C SER A 51 -25.83 9.62 -3.95
N LEU A 52 -26.73 9.87 -4.91
CA LEU A 52 -26.74 11.11 -5.69
C LEU A 52 -27.02 12.33 -4.78
N ALA A 53 -28.04 12.24 -3.92
CA ALA A 53 -28.37 13.29 -2.96
C ALA A 53 -27.20 13.63 -2.01
N SER A 54 -26.45 12.62 -1.52
CA SER A 54 -25.30 12.85 -0.64
C SER A 54 -24.15 13.56 -1.36
N ARG A 55 -23.89 13.21 -2.63
CA ARG A 55 -22.86 13.86 -3.46
C ARG A 55 -23.22 15.30 -3.77
N LEU A 56 -24.46 15.57 -4.16
CA LEU A 56 -24.94 16.93 -4.42
C LEU A 56 -24.83 17.81 -3.17
N ALA A 57 -25.35 17.35 -2.03
CA ALA A 57 -25.28 18.09 -0.78
C ALA A 57 -23.83 18.47 -0.42
N ARG A 58 -22.89 17.51 -0.50
CA ARG A 58 -21.47 17.78 -0.24
C ARG A 58 -20.83 18.70 -1.26
N ALA A 59 -21.18 18.57 -2.54
CA ALA A 59 -20.64 19.43 -3.59
C ALA A 59 -21.05 20.89 -3.35
N VAL A 60 -22.33 21.16 -3.12
CA VAL A 60 -22.78 22.55 -2.94
C VAL A 60 -22.27 23.20 -1.66
N THR A 61 -21.99 22.40 -0.61
CA THR A 61 -21.40 22.88 0.65
C THR A 61 -19.87 22.81 0.67
N ALA A 62 -19.21 22.48 -0.45
CA ALA A 62 -17.75 22.38 -0.49
C ALA A 62 -17.10 23.76 -0.39
N ASP A 63 -16.05 23.87 0.42
CA ASP A 63 -15.37 25.14 0.71
C ASP A 63 -14.44 25.60 -0.42
N GLY A 64 -14.09 24.70 -1.35
CA GLY A 64 -13.14 24.97 -2.43
C GLY A 64 -13.43 24.23 -3.73
N VAL A 65 -12.82 24.71 -4.82
CA VAL A 65 -12.97 24.18 -6.18
C VAL A 65 -12.60 22.69 -6.25
N ALA A 66 -11.49 22.29 -5.62
CA ALA A 66 -11.03 20.90 -5.65
C ALA A 66 -12.01 19.95 -4.95
N GLU A 67 -12.53 20.37 -3.80
CA GLU A 67 -13.53 19.61 -3.05
C GLU A 67 -14.88 19.55 -3.79
N PHE A 68 -15.33 20.67 -4.35
CA PHE A 68 -16.51 20.72 -5.21
C PHE A 68 -16.39 19.75 -6.38
N LEU A 69 -15.29 19.86 -7.14
CA LEU A 69 -15.04 18.99 -8.28
C LEU A 69 -14.90 17.53 -7.85
N HIS A 70 -14.41 17.23 -6.66
CA HIS A 70 -14.37 15.85 -6.15
C HIS A 70 -15.78 15.27 -5.89
N TYR A 71 -16.69 16.06 -5.33
CA TYR A 71 -18.03 15.56 -4.97
C TYR A 71 -19.07 15.69 -6.07
N VAL A 72 -18.89 16.63 -6.99
CA VAL A 72 -19.90 16.93 -8.03
C VAL A 72 -20.21 15.65 -8.83
N PRO A 73 -21.50 15.31 -9.01
CA PRO A 73 -21.90 14.18 -9.86
C PRO A 73 -21.42 14.32 -11.30
N SER A 74 -21.41 13.22 -12.04
CA SER A 74 -21.19 13.24 -13.48
C SER A 74 -22.33 13.99 -14.20
N PRO A 75 -22.10 14.47 -15.44
CA PRO A 75 -23.15 15.17 -16.19
C PRO A 75 -24.49 14.41 -16.30
N PRO A 76 -24.54 13.08 -16.50
CA PRO A 76 -25.81 12.34 -16.41
C PRO A 76 -26.49 12.43 -15.04
N GLY A 77 -25.74 12.38 -13.94
CA GLY A 77 -26.29 12.54 -12.59
C GLY A 77 -26.80 13.95 -12.31
N LEU A 78 -26.17 14.97 -12.89
CA LEU A 78 -26.64 16.36 -12.82
C LEU A 78 -27.92 16.56 -13.65
N ASN A 79 -28.04 15.92 -14.81
CA ASN A 79 -29.26 15.94 -15.61
C ASN A 79 -30.43 15.27 -14.88
N LEU A 80 -30.21 14.10 -14.26
CA LEU A 80 -31.23 13.44 -13.43
C LEU A 80 -31.72 14.33 -12.29
N MET A 81 -30.82 15.08 -11.66
CA MET A 81 -31.19 16.05 -10.64
C MET A 81 -32.06 17.17 -11.23
N LEU A 82 -31.69 17.71 -12.38
CA LEU A 82 -32.45 18.79 -13.01
C LEU A 82 -33.83 18.33 -13.50
N GLU A 83 -33.94 17.11 -14.01
CA GLU A 83 -35.21 16.47 -14.39
C GLU A 83 -36.13 16.23 -13.20
N ALA A 84 -35.56 16.02 -12.01
CA ALA A 84 -36.30 15.79 -10.78
C ALA A 84 -36.81 17.09 -10.11
N ILE A 85 -36.30 18.26 -10.50
CA ILE A 85 -36.80 19.55 -10.03
C ILE A 85 -38.05 19.90 -10.85
N ALA A 86 -39.17 20.19 -10.18
CA ALA A 86 -40.39 20.56 -10.87
C ALA A 86 -40.20 21.91 -11.58
N PRO A 87 -40.78 22.11 -12.79
CA PRO A 87 -40.63 23.37 -13.53
C PRO A 87 -41.11 24.61 -12.75
N GLU A 88 -41.98 24.44 -11.76
CA GLU A 88 -42.50 25.52 -10.92
C GLU A 88 -41.55 25.90 -9.77
N ASP A 89 -40.63 25.01 -9.39
CA ASP A 89 -39.72 25.19 -8.25
C ASP A 89 -38.51 26.08 -8.59
N ILE A 90 -38.20 26.24 -9.88
CA ILE A 90 -37.09 27.06 -10.38
C ILE A 90 -37.52 27.90 -11.59
N SER A 91 -36.95 29.10 -11.72
CA SER A 91 -37.21 29.94 -12.89
C SER A 91 -36.60 29.35 -14.18
N PRO A 92 -37.17 29.66 -15.37
CA PRO A 92 -36.56 29.27 -16.65
C PRO A 92 -35.10 29.72 -16.81
N ALA A 93 -34.75 30.87 -16.23
CA ALA A 93 -33.39 31.40 -16.25
C ALA A 93 -32.42 30.57 -15.40
N GLN A 94 -32.82 30.16 -14.19
CA GLN A 94 -32.04 29.26 -13.33
C GLN A 94 -31.81 27.91 -14.01
N ARG A 95 -32.87 27.33 -14.59
CA ARG A 95 -32.77 26.07 -15.32
C ARG A 95 -31.76 26.16 -16.48
N LEU A 96 -31.90 27.16 -17.35
CA LEU A 96 -30.98 27.36 -18.47
C LEU A 96 -29.54 27.57 -18.01
N ARG A 97 -29.33 28.27 -16.89
CA ARG A 97 -28.01 28.48 -16.30
C ARG A 97 -27.37 27.15 -15.86
N VAL A 98 -28.12 26.30 -15.16
CA VAL A 98 -27.65 24.96 -14.76
C VAL A 98 -27.33 24.11 -15.99
N GLU A 99 -28.21 24.08 -17.00
CA GLU A 99 -27.97 23.32 -18.24
C GLU A 99 -26.68 23.74 -18.94
N ARG A 100 -26.45 25.05 -19.08
CA ARG A 100 -25.20 25.59 -19.65
C ARG A 100 -23.98 25.22 -18.82
N ALA A 101 -24.07 25.30 -17.50
CA ALA A 101 -22.97 24.92 -16.62
C ALA A 101 -22.65 23.42 -16.70
N ILE A 102 -23.67 22.56 -16.82
CA ILE A 102 -23.49 21.10 -17.04
C ILE A 102 -22.81 20.84 -18.38
N VAL A 103 -23.20 21.54 -19.45
CA VAL A 103 -22.57 21.42 -20.76
C VAL A 103 -21.10 21.87 -20.70
N ALA A 104 -20.81 22.99 -20.06
CA ALA A 104 -19.44 23.47 -19.88
C ALA A 104 -18.58 22.49 -19.07
N PHE A 105 -19.14 21.92 -18.00
CA PHE A 105 -18.47 20.90 -17.19
C PHE A 105 -18.22 19.61 -17.97
N ARG A 106 -19.18 19.17 -18.80
CA ARG A 106 -18.99 18.04 -19.70
C ARG A 106 -17.87 18.31 -20.71
N GLY A 107 -17.90 19.47 -21.37
CA GLY A 107 -16.86 19.87 -22.32
C GLY A 107 -15.48 19.91 -21.66
N MET A 108 -15.41 20.40 -20.42
CA MET A 108 -14.18 20.37 -19.62
C MET A 108 -13.69 18.93 -19.38
N LEU A 109 -14.56 17.99 -19.01
CA LEU A 109 -14.19 16.59 -18.85
C LEU A 109 -13.73 15.95 -20.17
N GLU A 110 -14.33 16.32 -21.30
CA GLU A 110 -13.97 15.82 -22.62
C GLU A 110 -12.57 16.30 -23.08
N THR A 111 -12.05 17.39 -22.50
CA THR A 111 -10.65 17.80 -22.73
C THR A 111 -9.62 16.94 -22.00
N LEU A 112 -10.05 16.09 -21.06
CA LEU A 112 -9.19 15.19 -20.30
C LEU A 112 -9.22 13.80 -20.94
N PRO A 113 -8.08 13.22 -21.37
CA PRO A 113 -8.06 11.92 -22.05
C PRO A 113 -8.74 10.77 -21.28
N GLY A 114 -8.57 10.71 -19.97
CA GLY A 114 -9.24 9.77 -19.05
C GLY A 114 -10.51 10.33 -18.39
N GLY A 115 -10.98 11.49 -18.86
CA GLY A 115 -12.19 12.16 -18.38
C GLY A 115 -12.18 12.41 -16.88
N ARG A 116 -13.13 11.78 -16.18
CA ARG A 116 -13.28 11.93 -14.73
C ARG A 116 -12.09 11.37 -13.93
N ALA A 117 -11.47 10.29 -14.40
CA ALA A 117 -10.36 9.67 -13.68
C ALA A 117 -9.13 10.60 -13.65
N ASP A 118 -8.84 11.24 -14.78
CA ASP A 118 -7.76 12.23 -14.88
C ASP A 118 -8.03 13.46 -14.02
N LEU A 119 -9.29 13.94 -14.00
CA LEU A 119 -9.67 15.03 -13.09
C LEU A 119 -9.39 14.64 -11.63
N GLU A 120 -9.79 13.44 -11.20
CA GLU A 120 -9.54 12.98 -9.83
C GLU A 120 -8.04 12.84 -9.51
N ALA A 121 -7.24 12.39 -10.47
CA ALA A 121 -5.78 12.34 -10.33
C ALA A 121 -5.18 13.74 -10.17
N MET A 122 -5.60 14.71 -10.99
CA MET A 122 -5.17 16.11 -10.87
C MET A 122 -5.55 16.73 -9.52
N LEU A 123 -6.76 16.45 -9.02
CA LEU A 123 -7.25 16.96 -7.74
C LEU A 123 -6.57 16.29 -6.52
N SER A 124 -5.97 15.12 -6.71
CA SER A 124 -5.36 14.36 -5.63
C SER A 124 -4.12 15.04 -5.04
N ASP A 125 -3.51 16.00 -5.73
CA ASP A 125 -2.38 16.78 -5.22
C ASP A 125 -2.82 18.00 -4.38
N GLU A 126 -4.08 18.43 -4.48
CA GLU A 126 -4.57 19.66 -3.82
C GLU A 126 -4.82 19.48 -2.32
N THR A 127 -5.23 18.28 -1.88
CA THR A 127 -5.46 18.02 -0.45
C THR A 127 -5.04 16.60 -0.04
N PRO A 128 -4.45 16.41 1.16
CA PRO A 128 -4.08 15.09 1.67
C PRO A 128 -5.25 14.10 1.74
N PHE A 129 -6.46 14.59 2.08
CA PHE A 129 -7.66 13.75 2.18
C PHE A 129 -8.11 13.19 0.83
N LEU A 130 -8.17 14.04 -0.21
CA LEU A 130 -8.52 13.60 -1.55
C LEU A 130 -7.47 12.63 -2.11
N ARG A 131 -6.19 12.91 -1.84
CA ARG A 131 -5.07 12.02 -2.15
C ARG A 131 -5.27 10.62 -1.58
N GLU A 132 -5.44 10.53 -0.25
CA GLU A 132 -5.58 9.25 0.45
C GLU A 132 -6.78 8.44 -0.08
N ARG A 133 -7.89 9.11 -0.36
CA ARG A 133 -9.08 8.47 -0.94
C ARG A 133 -8.86 7.99 -2.37
N ALA A 134 -8.21 8.79 -3.21
CA ALA A 134 -7.88 8.43 -4.59
C ALA A 134 -6.92 7.23 -4.62
N LEU A 135 -5.83 7.29 -3.85
CA LEU A 135 -4.87 6.19 -3.70
C LEU A 135 -5.54 4.90 -3.20
N ARG A 136 -6.41 5.00 -2.19
CA ARG A 136 -7.17 3.85 -1.68
C ARG A 136 -8.09 3.24 -2.75
N THR A 137 -8.79 4.08 -3.51
CA THR A 137 -9.71 3.63 -4.57
C THR A 137 -8.95 2.96 -5.71
N ALA A 138 -7.85 3.57 -6.17
CA ALA A 138 -6.96 2.99 -7.16
C ALA A 138 -6.37 1.66 -6.66
N GLY A 139 -5.85 1.63 -5.43
CA GLY A 139 -5.32 0.41 -4.80
C GLY A 139 -6.34 -0.71 -4.72
N GLN A 140 -7.60 -0.43 -4.35
CA GLN A 140 -8.68 -1.42 -4.34
C GLN A 140 -8.97 -2.00 -5.73
N SER A 141 -9.03 -1.15 -6.75
CA SER A 141 -9.24 -1.56 -8.13
C SER A 141 -8.08 -2.44 -8.61
N THR A 142 -6.83 -2.04 -8.35
CA THR A 142 -5.65 -2.83 -8.70
C THR A 142 -5.62 -4.16 -7.96
N PHE A 143 -5.91 -4.17 -6.66
CA PHE A 143 -6.02 -5.38 -5.87
C PHE A 143 -7.01 -6.37 -6.49
N ARG A 144 -8.21 -5.91 -6.90
CA ARG A 144 -9.21 -6.77 -7.55
C ARG A 144 -8.73 -7.29 -8.90
N GLY A 145 -8.17 -6.41 -9.74
CA GLY A 145 -7.66 -6.78 -11.07
C GLY A 145 -6.55 -7.82 -10.99
N VAL A 146 -5.52 -7.56 -10.17
CA VAL A 146 -4.37 -8.48 -10.00
C VAL A 146 -4.79 -9.77 -9.32
N SER A 147 -5.67 -9.73 -8.32
CA SER A 147 -6.19 -10.96 -7.69
C SER A 147 -6.97 -11.82 -8.68
N ALA A 148 -7.78 -11.21 -9.55
CA ALA A 148 -8.50 -11.92 -10.60
C ALA A 148 -7.55 -12.54 -11.64
N GLN A 149 -6.46 -11.84 -11.99
CA GLN A 149 -5.45 -12.31 -12.93
C GLN A 149 -4.58 -13.43 -12.37
N LEU A 150 -4.11 -13.32 -11.11
CA LEU A 150 -3.27 -14.33 -10.47
C LEU A 150 -4.08 -15.53 -9.95
N GLY A 151 -5.36 -15.33 -9.62
CA GLY A 151 -6.24 -16.39 -9.12
C GLY A 151 -6.05 -16.69 -7.64
N TYR A 152 -5.42 -15.79 -6.88
CA TYR A 152 -5.31 -15.84 -5.42
C TYR A 152 -5.19 -14.42 -4.84
N GLN A 153 -5.40 -14.31 -3.53
CA GLN A 153 -5.27 -13.05 -2.78
C GLN A 153 -4.86 -13.29 -1.34
N CYS A 154 -4.43 -12.23 -0.65
CA CYS A 154 -4.18 -12.23 0.79
C CYS A 154 -4.97 -11.12 1.50
N GLY A 155 -5.51 -11.43 2.68
CA GLY A 155 -6.17 -10.45 3.53
C GLY A 155 -5.15 -9.46 4.10
N THR A 156 -4.16 -9.95 4.83
CA THR A 156 -3.09 -9.12 5.38
C THR A 156 -1.76 -9.85 5.35
N LEU A 157 -0.74 -9.19 4.81
CA LEU A 157 0.64 -9.62 4.90
C LEU A 157 1.34 -8.72 5.92
N ALA A 158 1.61 -9.27 7.10
CA ALA A 158 2.46 -8.62 8.09
C ALA A 158 3.86 -9.21 8.01
N SER A 159 4.89 -8.39 8.12
CA SER A 159 6.28 -8.88 8.16
C SER A 159 7.08 -8.16 9.22
N THR A 160 8.01 -8.88 9.81
CA THR A 160 8.94 -8.37 10.80
C THR A 160 10.36 -8.58 10.29
N LEU A 161 11.17 -7.53 10.41
CA LEU A 161 12.61 -7.62 10.24
C LEU A 161 13.27 -7.08 11.50
N ALA A 162 14.07 -7.89 12.19
CA ALA A 162 14.88 -7.44 13.31
C ALA A 162 16.36 -7.54 12.94
N VAL A 163 17.07 -6.40 12.90
CA VAL A 163 18.48 -6.31 12.51
C VAL A 163 19.34 -6.15 13.76
N PHE A 164 20.36 -6.99 13.91
CA PHE A 164 21.23 -7.05 15.08
C PHE A 164 22.68 -7.40 14.71
N PRO A 165 23.69 -7.07 15.54
CA PRO A 165 25.08 -7.40 15.22
C PRO A 165 25.31 -8.89 15.05
N SER A 166 26.11 -9.27 14.07
CA SER A 166 26.53 -10.65 13.91
C SER A 166 27.40 -11.10 15.08
N ALA A 167 27.15 -12.31 15.56
CA ALA A 167 27.96 -12.95 16.59
C ALA A 167 29.31 -13.46 16.06
N THR A 168 29.42 -13.71 14.74
CA THR A 168 30.61 -14.27 14.10
C THR A 168 31.46 -13.24 13.40
N ASN A 169 30.86 -12.12 12.98
CA ASN A 169 31.53 -11.08 12.23
C ASN A 169 31.22 -9.70 12.83
N PRO A 170 32.21 -9.03 13.47
CA PRO A 170 31.98 -7.75 14.13
C PRO A 170 31.63 -6.61 13.17
N ASP A 171 31.90 -6.76 11.87
CA ASP A 171 31.67 -5.78 10.81
C ASP A 171 30.36 -6.03 10.03
N ALA A 172 29.62 -7.09 10.37
CA ALA A 172 28.35 -7.43 9.74
C ALA A 172 27.18 -7.40 10.74
N LEU A 173 25.97 -7.35 10.19
CA LEU A 173 24.73 -7.53 10.93
C LEU A 173 24.00 -8.77 10.41
N ASP A 174 23.38 -9.49 11.33
CA ASP A 174 22.40 -10.51 11.04
C ASP A 174 21.00 -9.89 11.02
N ALA A 175 20.03 -10.61 10.46
CA ALA A 175 18.63 -10.25 10.63
C ALA A 175 17.71 -11.44 10.81
N LEU A 176 16.73 -11.28 11.69
CA LEU A 176 15.58 -12.17 11.85
C LEU A 176 14.47 -11.66 10.92
N GLU A 177 14.08 -12.47 9.95
CA GLU A 177 12.93 -12.19 9.08
C GLU A 177 11.75 -13.09 9.43
N MET A 178 10.57 -12.50 9.58
CA MET A 178 9.31 -13.22 9.75
C MET A 178 8.26 -12.65 8.81
N GLN A 179 7.44 -13.53 8.24
CA GLN A 179 6.28 -13.16 7.43
C GLN A 179 5.06 -13.90 7.95
N HIS A 180 4.00 -13.14 8.20
CA HIS A 180 2.72 -13.61 8.70
C HIS A 180 1.63 -13.23 7.70
N ARG A 181 1.17 -14.22 6.93
CA ARG A 181 0.12 -14.05 5.92
C ARG A 181 -1.20 -14.51 6.51
N VAL A 182 -2.20 -13.65 6.55
CA VAL A 182 -3.53 -13.95 7.09
C VAL A 182 -4.59 -13.80 6.03
N GLY A 183 -5.43 -14.83 5.88
CA GLY A 183 -6.50 -14.85 4.90
C GLY A 183 -5.98 -15.01 3.47
N VAL A 184 -4.94 -15.81 3.28
CA VAL A 184 -4.53 -16.31 1.96
C VAL A 184 -5.70 -17.11 1.38
N ARG A 185 -6.13 -16.82 0.15
CA ARG A 185 -7.26 -17.49 -0.49
C ARG A 185 -6.94 -17.80 -1.94
N ARG A 186 -7.15 -19.06 -2.31
CA ARG A 186 -7.26 -19.50 -3.71
C ARG A 186 -8.59 -19.01 -4.29
N LEU A 187 -8.55 -18.36 -5.44
CA LEU A 187 -9.73 -17.88 -6.18
C LEU A 187 -10.00 -18.70 -7.44
N ARG A 188 -8.97 -19.38 -7.98
CA ARG A 188 -9.10 -20.32 -9.11
C ARG A 188 -8.45 -21.65 -8.75
N PRO A 189 -9.05 -22.80 -9.09
CA PRO A 189 -8.53 -24.12 -8.73
C PRO A 189 -7.05 -24.33 -9.08
N THR A 190 -6.64 -23.93 -10.29
CA THR A 190 -5.28 -24.14 -10.81
C THR A 190 -4.22 -23.15 -10.35
N ALA A 191 -4.56 -22.13 -9.55
CA ALA A 191 -3.64 -21.04 -9.23
C ALA A 191 -2.59 -21.42 -8.17
N ALA A 192 -1.33 -21.67 -8.54
CA ALA A 192 -0.27 -21.88 -7.56
C ALA A 192 -0.04 -20.61 -6.70
N ILE A 193 0.04 -20.77 -5.38
CA ILE A 193 0.25 -19.66 -4.45
C ILE A 193 1.67 -19.72 -3.93
N GLY A 194 2.58 -18.93 -4.52
CA GLY A 194 3.93 -18.77 -4.01
C GLY A 194 3.93 -18.04 -2.68
N LEU A 195 4.55 -18.63 -1.66
CA LEU A 195 4.65 -18.06 -0.32
C LEU A 195 5.99 -17.37 -0.14
N MET A 196 7.10 -18.07 -0.35
CA MET A 196 8.44 -17.56 -0.10
C MET A 196 9.43 -18.26 -1.02
N ARG A 197 10.42 -17.51 -1.50
CA ARG A 197 11.62 -18.05 -2.15
C ARG A 197 12.79 -17.88 -1.20
N ILE A 198 13.52 -18.96 -0.97
CA ILE A 198 14.75 -18.97 -0.19
C ILE A 198 15.85 -19.42 -1.13
N ARG A 199 16.94 -18.67 -1.18
CA ARG A 199 18.18 -19.16 -1.78
C ARG A 199 18.93 -19.93 -0.70
N VAL A 200 19.05 -21.24 -0.89
CA VAL A 200 19.91 -22.10 -0.07
C VAL A 200 21.28 -22.07 -0.70
N GLU A 201 22.27 -21.67 0.09
CA GLU A 201 23.64 -21.55 -0.38
C GLU A 201 24.23 -22.91 -0.75
N ASP A 202 25.06 -22.92 -1.78
CA ASP A 202 26.02 -23.99 -1.98
C ASP A 202 27.05 -23.94 -0.84
N PRO A 203 27.19 -24.98 -0.01
CA PRO A 203 28.19 -25.03 1.06
C PRO A 203 29.63 -24.77 0.59
N ALA A 204 29.92 -24.93 -0.71
CA ALA A 204 31.22 -24.65 -1.30
C ALA A 204 31.44 -23.17 -1.69
N ALA A 205 30.38 -22.36 -1.76
CA ALA A 205 30.46 -20.95 -2.13
C ALA A 205 30.87 -20.09 -0.92
N VAL A 206 32.16 -19.79 -0.81
CA VAL A 206 32.69 -18.88 0.21
C VAL A 206 32.15 -17.46 -0.07
N GLN A 207 31.64 -16.78 0.97
CA GLN A 207 31.22 -15.35 1.01
C GLN A 207 29.75 -14.99 0.67
N GLN A 208 28.77 -15.88 0.80
CA GLN A 208 27.35 -15.48 0.69
C GLN A 208 26.65 -15.37 2.07
N PRO A 209 25.58 -14.55 2.20
CA PRO A 209 24.76 -14.48 3.40
C PRO A 209 23.95 -15.76 3.69
N ALA A 210 24.38 -16.54 4.68
CA ALA A 210 23.73 -17.81 5.00
C ALA A 210 22.32 -17.61 5.57
N VAL A 211 21.35 -18.35 5.03
CA VAL A 211 19.99 -18.42 5.58
C VAL A 211 19.86 -19.65 6.48
N ILE A 212 19.51 -19.43 7.74
CA ILE A 212 19.33 -20.48 8.75
C ILE A 212 17.95 -20.38 9.40
N THR A 213 17.52 -21.42 10.12
CA THR A 213 16.25 -21.40 10.85
C THR A 213 16.29 -20.38 11.99
N ILE A 214 15.12 -20.04 12.56
CA ILE A 214 15.05 -19.15 13.74
C ILE A 214 15.75 -19.77 14.95
N ASP A 215 15.82 -21.10 15.04
CA ASP A 215 16.55 -21.82 16.08
C ASP A 215 18.07 -21.88 15.80
N ARG A 216 18.54 -21.17 14.76
CA ARG A 216 19.94 -21.09 14.32
C ARG A 216 20.53 -22.39 13.79
N GLU A 217 19.67 -23.27 13.26
CA GLU A 217 20.08 -24.52 12.62
C GLU A 217 20.11 -24.37 11.08
N PRO A 218 20.94 -25.14 10.36
CA PRO A 218 20.90 -25.16 8.90
C PRO A 218 19.52 -25.55 8.37
N ILE A 219 19.05 -24.86 7.33
CA ILE A 219 17.80 -25.22 6.63
C ILE A 219 18.08 -26.48 5.81
N ARG A 220 17.37 -27.57 6.13
CA ARG A 220 17.48 -28.84 5.39
C ARG A 220 16.30 -29.04 4.45
N ARG A 221 15.15 -28.45 4.80
CA ARG A 221 13.92 -28.48 4.02
C ARG A 221 13.23 -27.13 4.09
N ALA A 222 12.42 -26.81 3.09
CA ALA A 222 11.69 -25.55 3.03
C ALA A 222 10.75 -25.34 4.24
N GLU A 223 10.20 -26.42 4.79
CA GLU A 223 9.29 -26.38 5.93
C GLU A 223 10.00 -26.02 7.24
N ASP A 224 11.33 -26.10 7.30
CA ASP A 224 12.09 -25.76 8.51
C ASP A 224 12.00 -24.25 8.83
N VAL A 225 11.59 -23.42 7.86
CA VAL A 225 11.30 -21.99 8.09
C VAL A 225 9.84 -21.73 8.48
N ILE A 226 8.98 -22.75 8.58
CA ILE A 226 7.57 -22.57 8.93
C ILE A 226 7.37 -22.61 10.44
N LEU A 227 6.76 -21.55 10.97
CA LEU A 227 6.31 -21.50 12.36
C LEU A 227 4.94 -22.17 12.45
N ARG A 228 4.97 -23.50 12.65
CA ARG A 228 3.78 -24.37 12.62
C ARG A 228 2.73 -23.98 13.67
N GLU A 229 3.16 -23.48 14.82
CA GLU A 229 2.28 -23.02 15.89
C GLU A 229 1.47 -21.76 15.53
N PHE A 230 1.87 -21.03 14.48
CA PHE A 230 1.16 -19.86 13.95
C PHE A 230 0.67 -20.07 12.50
N THR A 231 0.64 -21.31 12.03
CA THR A 231 0.20 -21.69 10.69
C THR A 231 -1.04 -22.59 10.81
N ASP A 232 -2.01 -22.44 9.92
CA ASP A 232 -3.22 -23.26 9.97
C ASP A 232 -2.87 -24.75 9.83
N THR A 233 -3.41 -25.56 10.73
CA THR A 233 -3.11 -27.00 10.83
C THR A 233 -3.66 -27.83 9.66
N SER A 234 -4.56 -27.25 8.86
CA SER A 234 -5.05 -27.89 7.62
C SER A 234 -3.96 -28.00 6.54
N ILE A 235 -2.85 -27.26 6.66
CA ILE A 235 -1.72 -27.33 5.73
C ILE A 235 -0.76 -28.44 6.20
N ALA A 236 -1.00 -29.67 5.77
CA ALA A 236 -0.21 -30.83 6.18
C ALA A 236 1.25 -30.76 5.66
N SER A 237 1.42 -30.34 4.41
CA SER A 237 2.71 -30.19 3.71
C SER A 237 2.71 -28.92 2.88
N PHE A 238 3.89 -28.55 2.40
CA PHE A 238 4.04 -27.51 1.38
C PHE A 238 4.69 -28.12 0.16
N ASP A 239 4.36 -27.58 -1.01
CA ASP A 239 5.08 -27.95 -2.20
C ASP A 239 6.39 -27.16 -2.26
N VAL A 240 7.45 -27.89 -2.52
CA VAL A 240 8.79 -27.36 -2.67
C VAL A 240 9.17 -27.49 -4.13
N VAL A 241 9.17 -26.36 -4.83
CA VAL A 241 9.66 -26.29 -6.20
C VAL A 241 11.11 -25.84 -6.14
N GLY A 242 12.02 -26.78 -6.41
CA GLY A 242 13.43 -26.45 -6.65
C GLY A 242 13.59 -25.88 -8.06
N GLU A 243 14.23 -24.73 -8.20
CA GLU A 243 14.65 -24.20 -9.51
C GLU A 243 16.17 -24.39 -9.69
N GLY A 244 16.58 -24.75 -10.91
CA GLY A 244 17.99 -24.79 -11.31
C GLY A 244 18.82 -25.90 -10.65
N ASP A 245 19.97 -25.53 -10.10
CA ASP A 245 20.95 -26.39 -9.43
C ASP A 245 20.53 -26.80 -8.00
N GLY A 246 19.31 -26.46 -7.59
CA GLY A 246 18.79 -26.73 -6.25
C GLY A 246 19.16 -25.66 -5.21
N SER A 247 19.84 -24.59 -5.61
CA SER A 247 20.15 -23.45 -4.73
C SER A 247 18.93 -22.58 -4.43
N GLU A 248 17.79 -22.77 -5.09
CA GLU A 248 16.59 -21.98 -4.86
C GLU A 248 15.38 -22.85 -4.58
N ILE A 249 14.77 -22.58 -3.43
CA ILE A 249 13.61 -23.27 -2.91
C ILE A 249 12.44 -22.30 -2.93
N LEU A 250 11.42 -22.58 -3.75
CA LEU A 250 10.13 -21.91 -3.70
C LEU A 250 9.15 -22.75 -2.87
N LEU A 251 8.66 -22.16 -1.79
CA LEU A 251 7.56 -22.70 -1.01
C LEU A 251 6.23 -22.24 -1.62
N ALA A 252 5.37 -23.19 -1.98
CA ALA A 252 4.06 -22.90 -2.58
C ALA A 252 2.93 -23.70 -1.92
N LEU A 253 1.70 -23.19 -2.07
CA LEU A 253 0.47 -23.95 -1.80
C LEU A 253 -0.16 -24.42 -3.11
N THR A 254 -0.43 -25.71 -3.20
CA THR A 254 -1.16 -26.35 -4.29
C THR A 254 -2.64 -26.50 -3.98
N GLU A 255 -3.37 -27.12 -4.91
CA GLU A 255 -4.81 -27.36 -4.81
C GLU A 255 -5.16 -28.17 -3.56
N GLU A 256 -4.37 -29.20 -3.24
CA GLU A 256 -4.62 -30.07 -2.09
C GLU A 256 -4.44 -29.34 -0.75
N GLN A 257 -3.52 -28.37 -0.71
CA GLN A 257 -3.13 -27.66 0.51
C GLN A 257 -3.97 -26.41 0.77
N ALA A 258 -4.61 -25.85 -0.26
CA ALA A 258 -5.40 -24.63 -0.18
C ALA A 258 -6.73 -24.77 -0.91
N ALA A 259 -7.75 -25.22 -0.16
CA ALA A 259 -9.11 -25.34 -0.64
C ALA A 259 -9.63 -24.02 -1.24
N LEU A 260 -10.43 -24.14 -2.29
CA LEU A 260 -10.99 -23.00 -3.00
C LEU A 260 -11.76 -22.08 -2.04
N HIS A 261 -11.42 -20.79 -2.06
CA HIS A 261 -11.97 -19.74 -1.21
C HIS A 261 -11.78 -19.89 0.31
N ALA A 262 -11.21 -20.99 0.82
CA ALA A 262 -10.92 -21.13 2.25
C ALA A 262 -9.77 -20.17 2.64
N PRO A 263 -9.95 -19.32 3.68
CA PRO A 263 -8.86 -18.51 4.18
C PRO A 263 -7.84 -19.37 4.90
N LEU A 264 -6.56 -19.10 4.66
CA LEU A 264 -5.45 -19.71 5.37
C LEU A 264 -4.54 -18.66 6.01
N THR A 265 -3.90 -19.06 7.10
CA THR A 265 -2.84 -18.35 7.80
C THR A 265 -1.55 -19.13 7.66
N VAL A 266 -0.50 -18.47 7.16
CA VAL A 266 0.83 -19.05 7.02
C VAL A 266 1.86 -18.13 7.66
N THR A 267 2.65 -18.68 8.57
CA THR A 267 3.72 -17.96 9.25
C THR A 267 5.05 -18.64 8.97
N SER A 268 6.02 -17.86 8.52
CA SER A 268 7.37 -18.30 8.23
C SER A 268 8.37 -17.37 8.88
N GLY A 269 9.55 -17.86 9.25
CA GLY A 269 10.67 -17.02 9.56
C GLY A 269 12.01 -17.73 9.54
N HIS A 270 13.07 -16.96 9.38
CA HIS A 270 14.44 -17.41 9.25
C HIS A 270 15.40 -16.31 9.73
N ILE A 271 16.67 -16.66 9.90
CA ILE A 271 17.74 -15.71 10.15
C ILE A 271 18.62 -15.63 8.91
N LEU A 272 18.86 -14.41 8.45
CA LEU A 272 19.88 -14.07 7.47
C LEU A 272 21.17 -13.72 8.22
N ARG A 273 22.23 -14.51 8.03
CA ARG A 273 23.54 -14.29 8.64
C ARG A 273 24.38 -13.36 7.79
N GLU A 274 25.01 -12.39 8.43
CA GLU A 274 25.94 -11.45 7.79
C GLU A 274 25.35 -10.78 6.53
N GLY A 275 24.04 -10.56 6.54
CA GLY A 275 23.29 -10.08 5.37
C GLY A 275 23.35 -8.57 5.15
N PHE A 276 23.93 -7.83 6.08
CA PHE A 276 24.03 -6.37 6.03
C PHE A 276 25.36 -5.90 6.59
N TYR A 277 25.84 -4.76 6.09
CA TYR A 277 26.99 -4.08 6.67
C TYR A 277 26.63 -3.41 7.99
N ARG A 278 27.53 -3.50 8.97
CA ARG A 278 27.38 -2.76 10.23
C ARG A 278 27.89 -1.33 10.12
N TYR A 279 28.95 -1.14 9.35
CA TYR A 279 29.62 0.14 9.16
C TYR A 279 29.67 0.47 7.68
N ARG A 280 29.82 1.76 7.39
CA ARG A 280 30.01 2.24 6.02
C ARG A 280 31.20 1.52 5.37
N PRO A 281 30.99 0.82 4.24
CA PRO A 281 32.11 0.25 3.49
C PRO A 281 32.93 1.38 2.82
N PRO A 282 34.25 1.19 2.59
CA PRO A 282 35.13 2.25 2.09
C PRO A 282 34.68 2.89 0.76
N GLU A 283 34.09 2.08 -0.13
CA GLU A 283 33.66 2.50 -1.47
C GLU A 283 32.15 2.81 -1.55
N GLY A 284 31.44 2.83 -0.41
CA GLY A 284 29.99 3.00 -0.35
C GLY A 284 29.52 4.42 -0.06
N ASP A 285 28.28 4.70 -0.45
CA ASP A 285 27.53 5.92 -0.13
C ASP A 285 27.15 6.05 1.36
N GLY A 286 27.35 4.98 2.15
CA GLY A 286 27.05 4.93 3.57
C GLY A 286 25.61 4.54 3.88
N TRP A 287 24.89 3.96 2.92
CA TRP A 287 23.55 3.43 3.11
C TRP A 287 23.54 1.91 3.05
N GLU A 288 22.60 1.33 3.79
CA GLU A 288 22.25 -0.07 3.73
C GLU A 288 20.75 -0.19 3.45
N ALA A 289 20.37 -1.22 2.69
CA ALA A 289 19.03 -1.36 2.18
C ALA A 289 18.54 -2.80 2.21
N ARG A 290 17.23 -2.98 2.39
CA ARG A 290 16.57 -4.25 2.09
C ARG A 290 15.34 -4.00 1.26
N ASN A 291 15.31 -4.65 0.11
CA ASN A 291 14.15 -4.62 -0.77
C ASN A 291 13.26 -5.82 -0.47
N TYR A 292 11.96 -5.60 -0.53
CA TYR A 292 10.97 -6.63 -0.43
C TYR A 292 10.01 -6.52 -1.60
N LEU A 293 10.04 -7.51 -2.50
CA LEU A 293 9.08 -7.58 -3.58
C LEU A 293 7.72 -8.00 -3.02
N LEU A 294 6.74 -7.11 -3.08
CA LEU A 294 5.36 -7.43 -2.76
C LEU A 294 4.72 -8.23 -3.91
N ASN A 295 4.99 -9.53 -3.97
CA ASN A 295 4.55 -10.40 -5.06
C ASN A 295 3.09 -10.89 -4.95
N MET A 296 2.43 -10.64 -3.81
CA MET A 296 1.07 -11.12 -3.54
C MET A 296 0.10 -9.95 -3.40
N PRO A 297 -1.06 -9.96 -4.09
CA PRO A 297 -2.06 -8.91 -3.92
C PRO A 297 -2.68 -9.02 -2.52
N CYS A 298 -2.53 -7.95 -1.75
CA CYS A 298 -2.94 -7.88 -0.35
C CYS A 298 -3.95 -6.76 -0.12
N ARG A 299 -4.96 -6.96 0.74
CA ARG A 299 -5.81 -5.84 1.20
C ARG A 299 -5.08 -4.93 2.17
N ARG A 300 -4.10 -5.46 2.90
CA ARG A 300 -3.27 -4.71 3.85
C ARG A 300 -1.86 -5.28 3.90
N VAL A 301 -0.85 -4.42 3.98
CA VAL A 301 0.52 -4.80 4.29
C VAL A 301 0.97 -4.03 5.51
N VAL A 302 1.54 -4.74 6.48
CA VAL A 302 2.20 -4.13 7.64
C VAL A 302 3.65 -4.57 7.65
N ARG A 303 4.59 -3.63 7.70
CA ARG A 303 6.01 -3.94 7.84
C ARG A 303 6.55 -3.33 9.11
N ASP A 304 7.01 -4.18 10.01
CA ASP A 304 7.74 -3.78 11.20
C ASP A 304 9.24 -3.98 11.00
N ILE A 305 10.02 -2.96 11.36
CA ILE A 305 11.48 -3.01 11.38
C ILE A 305 11.94 -2.73 12.80
N TYR A 306 12.74 -3.62 13.36
CA TYR A 306 13.34 -3.51 14.67
C TYR A 306 14.86 -3.39 14.51
N LEU A 307 15.43 -2.29 14.98
CA LEU A 307 16.87 -2.05 14.91
C LEU A 307 17.47 -2.19 16.30
N HIS A 308 18.45 -3.08 16.47
CA HIS A 308 19.15 -3.23 17.74
C HIS A 308 19.96 -1.96 18.08
N GLU A 309 19.96 -1.54 19.34
CA GLU A 309 20.59 -0.28 19.78
C GLU A 309 22.10 -0.20 19.46
N SER A 310 22.77 -1.35 19.41
CA SER A 310 24.20 -1.43 19.09
C SER A 310 24.54 -1.43 17.60
N CYS A 311 23.55 -1.41 16.71
CA CYS A 311 23.77 -1.26 15.26
C CYS A 311 24.27 0.14 14.91
N ARG A 312 23.95 1.16 15.73
CA ARG A 312 24.36 2.57 15.53
C ARG A 312 24.00 3.13 14.15
N VAL A 313 22.82 2.77 13.63
CA VAL A 313 22.29 3.24 12.35
C VAL A 313 21.25 4.34 12.55
N SER A 314 20.91 5.08 11.50
CA SER A 314 19.79 6.03 11.55
C SER A 314 18.43 5.32 11.70
N ALA A 315 17.38 6.09 12.01
CA ALA A 315 16.03 5.61 11.80
C ALA A 315 15.82 5.22 10.33
N PRO A 316 15.00 4.19 10.03
CA PRO A 316 14.80 3.72 8.67
C PRO A 316 13.96 4.71 7.89
N GLU A 317 14.38 4.97 6.66
CA GLU A 317 13.58 5.63 5.63
C GLU A 317 12.93 4.55 4.77
N PHE A 318 11.72 4.81 4.29
CA PHE A 318 10.97 3.84 3.49
C PHE A 318 10.65 4.43 2.13
N SER A 319 10.79 3.61 1.10
CA SER A 319 10.39 3.95 -0.26
C SER A 319 9.71 2.77 -0.93
N ILE A 320 8.80 3.07 -1.86
CA ILE A 320 8.20 2.05 -2.72
C ILE A 320 8.55 2.41 -4.15
N HIS A 321 8.99 1.42 -4.92
CA HIS A 321 9.36 1.62 -6.30
C HIS A 321 8.96 0.46 -7.20
N LEU A 322 8.75 0.77 -8.47
CA LEU A 322 8.51 -0.23 -9.50
C LEU A 322 9.79 -1.06 -9.74
N PRO A 323 9.68 -2.38 -9.97
CA PRO A 323 10.80 -3.15 -10.48
C PRO A 323 11.17 -2.62 -11.87
N GLY A 324 12.43 -2.23 -12.07
CA GLY A 324 12.87 -1.62 -13.31
C GLY A 324 14.33 -1.95 -13.63
N ALA A 325 14.72 -1.64 -14.87
CA ALA A 325 16.07 -1.89 -15.39
C ALA A 325 17.19 -1.14 -14.63
N ILE A 326 16.83 -0.14 -13.84
CA ILE A 326 17.75 0.76 -13.12
C ILE A 326 18.24 0.11 -11.81
N GLY A 327 17.80 -1.11 -11.50
CA GLY A 327 18.12 -1.78 -10.23
C GLY A 327 17.38 -1.12 -9.07
N THR A 328 17.95 -1.24 -7.87
CA THR A 328 17.37 -0.62 -6.67
C THR A 328 17.71 0.87 -6.68
N PRO A 329 16.74 1.80 -6.85
CA PRO A 329 17.02 3.21 -6.81
C PRO A 329 17.55 3.61 -5.43
N GLU A 330 18.66 4.35 -5.39
CA GLU A 330 19.27 4.89 -4.17
C GLU A 330 18.25 5.67 -3.30
N PRO A 331 18.46 5.69 -1.96
CA PRO A 331 17.60 6.44 -1.07
C PRO A 331 17.70 7.93 -1.42
N ARG A 332 16.55 8.58 -1.57
CA ARG A 332 16.45 10.01 -1.93
C ARG A 332 17.12 10.34 -3.27
N ASN A 333 17.12 9.42 -4.22
CA ASN A 333 17.40 9.80 -5.60
C ASN A 333 16.26 10.70 -6.12
N ASP A 334 16.37 11.99 -5.81
CA ASP A 334 15.47 13.04 -6.29
C ASP A 334 15.73 13.35 -7.78
N GLY A 335 16.67 12.64 -8.41
CA GLY A 335 16.88 12.67 -9.85
C GLY A 335 15.68 12.12 -10.62
N LEU A 336 15.67 12.36 -11.92
CA LEU A 336 14.58 11.92 -12.81
C LEU A 336 14.33 10.41 -12.69
N LEU A 337 15.38 9.60 -12.62
CA LEU A 337 15.27 8.14 -12.56
C LEU A 337 14.61 7.66 -11.26
N GLY A 338 15.00 8.20 -10.11
CA GLY A 338 14.37 7.85 -8.84
C GLY A 338 12.91 8.29 -8.77
N ARG A 339 12.57 9.48 -9.32
CA ARG A 339 11.18 9.92 -9.42
C ARG A 339 10.32 9.06 -10.34
N VAL A 340 10.87 8.57 -11.45
CA VAL A 340 10.15 7.67 -12.39
C VAL A 340 9.91 6.29 -11.77
N ALA A 341 10.85 5.80 -10.96
CA ALA A 341 10.72 4.52 -10.29
C ALA A 341 9.82 4.59 -9.04
N SER A 342 9.76 5.73 -8.36
CA SER A 342 9.04 5.91 -7.09
C SER A 342 7.52 5.81 -7.26
N VAL A 343 6.88 5.13 -6.32
CA VAL A 343 5.43 5.02 -6.22
C VAL A 343 5.00 5.65 -4.90
N ASP A 344 4.18 6.69 -4.97
CA ASP A 344 3.56 7.21 -3.76
C ASP A 344 2.36 6.33 -3.35
N VAL A 345 2.39 5.93 -2.09
CA VAL A 345 1.36 5.10 -1.45
C VAL A 345 0.78 5.75 -0.20
N GLY A 346 1.24 6.95 0.17
CA GLY A 346 0.68 7.73 1.28
C GLY A 346 0.78 7.08 2.66
N ALA A 347 1.73 6.16 2.90
CA ALA A 347 1.89 5.56 4.23
C ALA A 347 2.99 6.25 5.05
N PRO A 348 2.61 6.94 6.15
CA PRO A 348 3.59 7.49 7.05
C PRO A 348 4.29 6.39 7.85
N ARG A 349 5.59 6.57 8.08
CA ARG A 349 6.36 5.80 9.06
C ARG A 349 5.83 6.09 10.47
N GLN A 350 5.55 5.04 11.22
CA GLN A 350 5.18 5.08 12.64
C GLN A 350 6.37 4.67 13.50
N ASP A 351 6.60 5.39 14.60
CA ASP A 351 7.59 5.02 15.61
C ASP A 351 6.93 4.13 16.68
N LEU A 352 7.38 2.88 16.81
CA LEU A 352 6.87 1.93 17.80
C LEU A 352 7.60 2.04 19.15
N GLY A 353 8.69 2.80 19.21
CA GLY A 353 9.54 2.95 20.39
C GLY A 353 10.39 1.71 20.70
N ARG A 354 10.90 1.66 21.93
CA ARG A 354 11.76 0.58 22.41
C ARG A 354 10.97 -0.67 22.79
N GLY A 355 11.51 -1.84 22.46
CA GLY A 355 10.90 -3.12 22.74
C GLY A 355 9.89 -3.56 21.70
N VAL A 356 9.45 -4.82 21.82
CA VAL A 356 8.38 -5.38 20.97
C VAL A 356 6.99 -5.20 21.58
N ARG A 357 6.83 -4.48 22.71
CA ARG A 357 5.53 -4.36 23.42
C ARG A 357 4.42 -3.74 22.57
N ARG A 358 4.76 -2.86 21.62
CA ARG A 358 3.80 -2.20 20.71
C ARG A 358 3.64 -2.93 19.37
N MET A 359 4.07 -4.19 19.26
CA MET A 359 3.98 -4.96 18.02
C MET A 359 2.57 -5.39 17.65
N GLY A 360 1.58 -5.29 18.55
CA GLY A 360 0.20 -5.64 18.25
C GLY A 360 -0.32 -4.93 16.99
N ILE A 361 -0.94 -5.69 16.09
CA ILE A 361 -1.61 -5.15 14.91
C ILE A 361 -3.10 -5.38 15.08
N ARG A 362 -3.89 -4.30 15.00
CA ARG A 362 -5.36 -4.40 15.05
C ARG A 362 -5.86 -5.36 13.97
N GLY A 363 -6.58 -6.40 14.36
CA GLY A 363 -7.11 -7.42 13.46
C GLY A 363 -6.19 -8.62 13.20
N LEU A 364 -5.00 -8.67 13.82
CA LEU A 364 -4.07 -9.82 13.75
C LEU A 364 -3.67 -10.30 15.16
N PRO A 365 -4.54 -11.02 15.87
CA PRO A 365 -4.31 -11.37 17.28
C PRO A 365 -3.06 -12.25 17.51
N SER A 366 -2.74 -13.14 16.57
CA SER A 366 -1.58 -14.04 16.63
C SER A 366 -0.24 -13.36 16.34
N TYR A 367 -0.24 -12.19 15.70
CA TYR A 367 1.00 -11.58 15.21
C TYR A 367 2.00 -11.24 16.32
N ALA A 368 1.53 -10.64 17.42
CA ALA A 368 2.41 -10.30 18.54
C ALA A 368 3.01 -11.55 19.22
N ALA A 369 2.22 -12.62 19.32
CA ALA A 369 2.71 -13.89 19.84
C ALA A 369 3.76 -14.53 18.91
N ALA A 370 3.54 -14.44 17.60
CA ALA A 370 4.48 -14.94 16.59
C ALA A 370 5.83 -14.21 16.63
N VAL A 371 5.81 -12.88 16.65
CA VAL A 371 7.04 -12.07 16.78
C VAL A 371 7.75 -12.39 18.09
N LYS A 372 7.02 -12.46 19.22
CA LYS A 372 7.64 -12.80 20.51
C LYS A 372 8.32 -14.18 20.47
N SER A 373 7.62 -15.19 19.96
CA SER A 373 8.17 -16.55 19.80
C SER A 373 9.44 -16.54 18.94
N ALA A 374 9.44 -15.78 17.84
CA ALA A 374 10.59 -15.67 16.97
C ALA A 374 11.80 -15.02 17.67
N PHE A 375 11.60 -13.96 18.47
CA PHE A 375 12.66 -13.35 19.27
C PHE A 375 13.19 -14.31 20.35
N ASP A 376 12.30 -14.99 21.07
CA ASP A 376 12.67 -15.93 22.13
C ASP A 376 13.51 -17.09 21.56
N ARG A 377 13.06 -17.71 20.46
CA ARG A 377 13.77 -18.81 19.77
C ARG A 377 15.10 -18.37 19.16
N ALA A 378 15.16 -17.16 18.63
CA ALA A 378 16.40 -16.57 18.14
C ALA A 378 17.38 -16.16 19.26
N GLY A 379 16.98 -16.22 20.54
CA GLY A 379 17.80 -15.80 21.68
C GLY A 379 18.07 -14.30 21.69
N LEU A 380 17.12 -13.48 21.24
CA LEU A 380 17.25 -12.02 21.16
C LEU A 380 16.47 -11.36 22.30
N ASP A 381 17.09 -10.41 23.01
CA ASP A 381 16.36 -9.57 23.96
C ASP A 381 15.53 -8.53 23.18
N PRO A 382 14.19 -8.63 23.17
CA PRO A 382 13.38 -7.64 22.46
C PRO A 382 13.54 -6.23 23.03
N GLY A 383 13.90 -6.09 24.32
CA GLY A 383 14.12 -4.81 24.98
C GLY A 383 15.27 -4.00 24.39
N ALA A 384 16.21 -4.63 23.66
CA ALA A 384 17.35 -3.97 23.04
C ALA A 384 17.05 -3.36 21.65
N PHE A 385 15.82 -3.48 21.16
CA PHE A 385 15.44 -3.02 19.82
C PHE A 385 14.56 -1.77 19.86
N HIS A 386 14.68 -0.95 18.82
CA HIS A 386 13.76 0.15 18.52
C HIS A 386 12.94 -0.18 17.27
N GLY A 387 11.61 -0.11 17.38
CA GLY A 387 10.68 -0.52 16.33
C GLY A 387 10.14 0.63 15.48
N TYR A 388 9.91 0.35 14.20
CA TYR A 388 9.27 1.24 13.23
C TYR A 388 8.24 0.45 12.43
N ARG A 389 7.15 1.11 12.01
CA ARG A 389 6.06 0.47 11.25
C ARG A 389 5.64 1.27 10.03
N ILE A 390 5.35 0.55 8.96
CA ILE A 390 4.50 1.03 7.86
C ILE A 390 3.25 0.17 7.80
N ASP A 391 2.10 0.81 7.60
CA ASP A 391 0.79 0.15 7.49
C ASP A 391 0.06 0.71 6.26
N LEU A 392 -0.13 -0.15 5.26
CA LEU A 392 -0.63 0.19 3.94
C LEU A 392 -1.93 -0.55 3.67
N ALA A 393 -2.98 0.18 3.30
CA ALA A 393 -4.21 -0.40 2.78
C ALA A 393 -4.14 -0.50 1.25
N TYR A 394 -4.40 -1.69 0.71
CA TYR A 394 -4.39 -1.99 -0.72
C TYR A 394 -3.12 -1.51 -1.46
N PRO A 395 -1.92 -1.90 -1.01
CA PRO A 395 -0.68 -1.53 -1.69
C PRO A 395 -0.66 -2.04 -3.13
N LEU A 396 0.09 -1.34 -3.99
CA LEU A 396 0.32 -1.76 -5.36
C LEU A 396 1.06 -3.11 -5.37
N PRO A 397 0.54 -4.18 -5.99
CA PRO A 397 1.27 -5.44 -6.12
C PRO A 397 2.46 -5.29 -7.07
N LEU A 398 3.41 -6.20 -6.98
CA LEU A 398 4.61 -6.27 -7.84
C LEU A 398 5.49 -5.02 -7.76
N VAL A 399 5.54 -4.39 -6.58
CA VAL A 399 6.46 -3.30 -6.26
C VAL A 399 7.51 -3.75 -5.26
N PHE A 400 8.67 -3.12 -5.27
CA PHE A 400 9.63 -3.23 -4.20
C PHE A 400 9.29 -2.24 -3.09
N MET A 401 9.08 -2.78 -1.89
CA MET A 401 9.04 -2.02 -0.65
C MET A 401 10.40 -2.07 -0.01
N SER A 402 11.03 -0.91 0.10
CA SER A 402 12.42 -0.80 0.51
C SER A 402 12.52 0.02 1.77
N TRP A 403 13.45 -0.36 2.64
CA TRP A 403 13.88 0.50 3.71
C TRP A 403 15.38 0.72 3.64
N TRP A 404 15.77 1.87 4.18
CA TRP A 404 17.12 2.39 4.10
C TRP A 404 17.55 2.88 5.46
N VAL A 405 18.77 2.55 5.86
CA VAL A 405 19.40 3.16 7.04
C VAL A 405 20.76 3.70 6.67
N ARG A 406 21.12 4.80 7.30
CA ARG A 406 22.46 5.34 7.21
C ARG A 406 23.37 4.58 8.18
N LEU A 407 24.47 4.07 7.66
CA LEU A 407 25.51 3.37 8.42
C LEU A 407 26.42 4.37 9.13
N ALA A 408 26.93 3.98 10.30
CA ALA A 408 27.97 4.74 10.99
C ALA A 408 29.34 4.48 10.38
N ASP A 409 30.24 5.45 10.50
CA ASP A 409 31.65 5.25 10.19
C ASP A 409 32.30 4.30 11.21
N ARG A 410 33.26 3.50 10.74
CA ARG A 410 34.09 2.67 11.61
C ARG A 410 35.00 3.61 12.43
N LYS A 411 34.87 3.55 13.75
CA LYS A 411 35.73 4.33 14.67
C LYS A 411 37.10 3.70 14.82
#